data_AF-A0A856M627-F1
#
_entry.id   AF-A0A856M627-F1
#
_cell.length_a   1.000
_cell.length_b   1.000
_cell.length_c   1.000
_cell.angle_alpha   90.00
_cell.angle_beta   90.00
_cell.angle_gamma   90.00
#
_symmetry.space_group_name_H-M   'P 1'
#
loop_
_entity.id
_entity.type
_entity.pdbx_description
1 polymer ?
#
loop_
_entity_poly.entity_id
_entity_poly.type
_entity_poly.pdbx_seq_one_letter_code
_entity_poly.pdbx_strand_id
1 'polypeptide(L)'
;MFDEIIQQAHKREYNFTNTANPDDPLAHLFSDWVDYYGLKWAIAHVLKPTSILEIGVRFGYSAAAFLHGHPSAHYVGIDLDTDSYGGVKGAINWAKKITHEFATEYIVADTQAMKRFPGNIYDLIHIDGQQDGDSSFHDLELATKQGRYVLVDGYLWTRQNFMAVSDFLFRYADILDWYGVIPGYAGELLIKVSDNYLNQNIKYNDHSDNSSLRIRQTYTTEYYTQDCGGFDVYKKNQGKKLEDSRLKAVATIASLKQPGRVLDLGCGRGELSFYFAHQGSKVTAIDYSQNAIELAKKCFDGEESLQANVEFICDDVCHIPLSGKYDLAIASDVIEHLSSEEVDKLYQKIAYHLKSDGLFVAHTFPNLWYYKYEYQRKRKIAASVGAYLPPEPRSRYELLMHINEQSPRVFKKQLNQYFKYVDLWFGHTDDPGGSLVRRFSRREICAAPSLFAIASHRQIDQEELKSKLQIPVLPPVPAGKLKIFVKNCPTEVKVNSEFEIQLEIENQSQFSFHSYGSHPVHIAYHWMDNLANNYIIFDGERTKIFPPLYKSQPRFFKSLLGQVTTERYTAKIKALPQKGSYILRVTLVQEGVRWFDALPTQLMEDILIEIMSS
;
A
#
# COMPACT_ATOMS: atom_id res chain seq x y z
N MET A 1 9.04 -18.29 32.05
CA MET A 1 9.72 -18.90 30.89
C MET A 1 11.08 -18.25 30.62
N PHE A 2 11.18 -16.96 30.22
CA PHE A 2 12.50 -16.32 30.01
C PHE A 2 13.41 -16.39 31.23
N ASP A 3 12.92 -16.02 32.42
CA ASP A 3 13.69 -16.14 33.67
C ASP A 3 14.09 -17.58 33.98
N GLU A 4 13.24 -18.55 33.65
CA GLU A 4 13.52 -19.96 33.85
C GLU A 4 14.63 -20.46 32.92
N ILE A 5 14.60 -20.06 31.64
CA ILE A 5 15.67 -20.36 30.68
C ILE A 5 17.00 -19.77 31.18
N ILE A 6 17.01 -18.50 31.60
CA ILE A 6 18.21 -17.82 32.11
C ILE A 6 18.74 -18.52 33.37
N GLN A 7 17.85 -18.88 34.30
CA GLN A 7 18.22 -19.60 35.52
C GLN A 7 18.81 -20.98 35.22
N GLN A 8 18.24 -21.73 34.27
CA GLN A 8 18.78 -23.05 33.88
C GLN A 8 20.12 -22.92 33.16
N ALA A 9 20.28 -21.92 32.28
CA ALA A 9 21.55 -21.66 31.60
C ALA A 9 22.69 -21.39 32.60
N HIS A 10 22.42 -20.61 33.66
CA HIS A 10 23.41 -20.31 34.71
C HIS A 10 23.85 -21.51 35.56
N LYS A 11 23.08 -22.61 35.58
CA LYS A 11 23.49 -23.83 36.30
C LYS A 11 24.63 -24.57 35.59
N ARG A 12 24.91 -24.26 34.32
CA ARG A 12 26.00 -24.84 33.51
C ARG A 12 26.00 -26.38 33.50
N GLU A 13 24.81 -26.97 33.38
CA GLU A 13 24.63 -28.44 33.32
C GLU A 13 25.09 -29.05 31.98
N TYR A 14 25.32 -28.21 30.96
CA TYR A 14 25.81 -28.62 29.65
C TYR A 14 27.10 -27.87 29.27
N ASN A 15 28.06 -28.58 28.70
CA ASN A 15 29.28 -28.02 28.16
C ASN A 15 29.60 -28.65 26.80
N PHE A 16 29.49 -27.85 25.74
CA PHE A 16 29.67 -28.32 24.36
C PHE A 16 31.12 -28.71 24.04
N THR A 17 32.12 -28.25 24.80
CA THR A 17 33.54 -28.54 24.50
C THR A 17 33.88 -30.02 24.62
N ASN A 18 33.04 -30.80 25.32
CA ASN A 18 33.16 -32.26 25.42
C ASN A 18 32.97 -32.97 24.07
N THR A 19 32.25 -32.36 23.13
CA THR A 19 31.95 -32.92 21.80
C THR A 19 32.43 -32.02 20.65
N ALA A 20 33.05 -30.88 20.97
CA ALA A 20 33.51 -29.91 19.98
C ALA A 20 34.60 -30.50 19.07
N ASN A 21 34.62 -30.05 17.81
CA ASN A 21 35.64 -30.48 16.87
C ASN A 21 36.98 -29.81 17.22
N PRO A 22 38.05 -30.57 17.51
CA PRO A 22 39.36 -29.98 17.81
C PRO A 22 39.98 -29.24 16.61
N ASP A 23 39.58 -29.60 15.39
CA ASP A 23 40.07 -29.00 14.15
C ASP A 23 39.18 -27.84 13.67
N ASP A 24 38.23 -27.39 14.48
CA ASP A 24 37.42 -26.20 14.16
C ASP A 24 38.32 -24.97 14.03
N PRO A 25 38.30 -24.22 12.91
CA PRO A 25 39.11 -23.01 12.75
C PRO A 25 38.83 -21.95 13.83
N LEU A 26 37.67 -22.02 14.49
CA LEU A 26 37.25 -21.11 15.55
C LEU A 26 37.43 -21.70 16.97
N ALA A 27 38.20 -22.78 17.13
CA ALA A 27 38.46 -23.40 18.44
C ALA A 27 39.01 -22.42 19.50
N HIS A 28 39.71 -21.36 19.08
CA HIS A 28 40.21 -20.32 19.96
C HIS A 28 39.11 -19.48 20.64
N LEU A 29 37.86 -19.55 20.18
CA LEU A 29 36.70 -18.86 20.76
C LEU A 29 35.85 -19.75 21.67
N PHE A 30 36.18 -21.04 21.81
CA PHE A 30 35.32 -21.99 22.51
C PHE A 30 35.02 -21.63 23.96
N SER A 31 35.95 -20.99 24.67
CA SER A 31 35.70 -20.51 26.04
C SER A 31 34.55 -19.51 26.12
N ASP A 32 34.40 -18.68 25.08
CA ASP A 32 33.39 -17.62 25.02
C ASP A 32 32.02 -18.19 24.62
N TRP A 33 32.00 -19.40 24.05
CA TRP A 33 30.79 -20.06 23.55
C TRP A 33 30.17 -21.05 24.55
N VAL A 34 30.83 -21.34 25.68
CA VAL A 34 30.30 -22.30 26.66
C VAL A 34 28.92 -21.86 27.17
N ASP A 35 28.81 -20.60 27.60
CA ASP A 35 27.54 -20.05 28.09
C ASP A 35 26.50 -19.94 26.95
N TYR A 36 26.95 -19.63 25.73
CA TYR A 36 26.10 -19.55 24.54
C TYR A 36 25.44 -20.91 24.20
N TYR A 37 26.20 -22.01 24.13
CA TYR A 37 25.61 -23.33 23.90
C TYR A 37 24.88 -23.89 25.14
N GLY A 38 25.30 -23.50 26.34
CA GLY A 38 24.55 -23.76 27.57
C GLY A 38 23.15 -23.13 27.55
N LEU A 39 23.01 -21.94 26.95
CA LEU A 39 21.72 -21.32 26.73
C LEU A 39 20.84 -22.11 25.74
N LYS A 40 21.39 -22.63 24.63
CA LYS A 40 20.64 -23.48 23.68
C LYS A 40 20.10 -24.74 24.38
N TRP A 41 20.92 -25.38 25.21
CA TRP A 41 20.49 -26.51 26.05
C TRP A 41 19.34 -26.11 26.98
N ALA A 42 19.47 -24.97 27.69
CA ALA A 42 18.45 -24.50 28.62
C ALA A 42 17.12 -24.19 27.92
N ILE A 43 17.15 -23.62 26.71
CA ILE A 43 15.97 -23.37 25.89
C ILE A 43 15.22 -24.68 25.60
N ALA A 44 15.91 -25.71 25.10
CA ALA A 44 15.27 -27.00 24.84
C ALA A 44 14.80 -27.69 26.13
N HIS A 45 15.55 -27.57 27.23
CA HIS A 45 15.18 -28.15 28.52
C HIS A 45 13.88 -27.56 29.08
N VAL A 46 13.69 -26.24 28.93
CA VAL A 46 12.49 -25.53 29.40
C VAL A 46 11.32 -25.71 28.43
N LEU A 47 11.54 -25.54 27.12
CA LEU A 47 10.48 -25.64 26.12
C LEU A 47 10.02 -27.09 25.85
N LYS A 48 10.91 -28.07 26.05
CA LYS A 48 10.68 -29.50 25.78
C LYS A 48 10.11 -29.76 24.37
N PRO A 49 10.74 -29.25 23.30
CA PRO A 49 10.24 -29.44 21.95
C PRO A 49 10.35 -30.91 21.54
N THR A 50 9.28 -31.50 21.02
CA THR A 50 9.30 -32.88 20.50
C THR A 50 9.86 -32.95 19.08
N SER A 51 9.87 -31.81 18.38
CA SER A 51 10.39 -31.67 17.02
C SER A 51 11.18 -30.37 16.89
N ILE A 52 12.40 -30.46 16.34
CA ILE A 52 13.32 -29.35 16.16
C ILE A 52 13.78 -29.30 14.70
N LEU A 53 13.77 -28.12 14.10
CA LEU A 53 14.47 -27.85 12.85
C LEU A 53 15.55 -26.80 13.09
N GLU A 54 16.72 -26.98 12.49
CA GLU A 54 17.81 -26.01 12.56
C GLU A 54 18.32 -25.67 11.16
N ILE A 55 18.57 -24.40 10.92
CA ILE A 55 19.21 -23.84 9.74
C ILE A 55 20.62 -23.40 10.13
N GLY A 56 21.63 -23.81 9.37
CA GLY A 56 23.03 -23.45 9.65
C GLY A 56 23.72 -24.34 10.68
N VAL A 57 23.45 -25.65 10.62
CA VAL A 57 23.94 -26.68 11.56
C VAL A 57 25.45 -26.63 11.80
N ARG A 58 26.23 -26.44 10.74
CA ARG A 58 27.69 -26.49 10.74
C ARG A 58 28.23 -27.75 11.43
N PHE A 59 29.01 -27.61 12.51
CA PHE A 59 29.58 -28.75 13.26
C PHE A 59 28.57 -29.43 14.23
N GLY A 60 27.34 -28.89 14.35
CA GLY A 60 26.26 -29.49 15.13
C GLY A 60 26.29 -29.19 16.64
N TYR A 61 26.99 -28.14 17.08
CA TYR A 61 27.10 -27.80 18.50
C TYR A 61 25.75 -27.38 19.10
N SER A 62 24.97 -26.58 18.36
CA SER A 62 23.58 -26.22 18.70
C SER A 62 22.69 -27.47 18.71
N ALA A 63 22.80 -28.32 17.68
CA ALA A 63 22.09 -29.60 17.60
C ALA A 63 22.29 -30.47 18.85
N ALA A 64 23.55 -30.70 19.24
CA ALA A 64 23.89 -31.46 20.43
C ALA A 64 23.34 -30.79 21.70
N ALA A 65 23.47 -29.46 21.84
CA ALA A 65 22.95 -28.73 22.98
C ALA A 65 21.44 -28.92 23.14
N PHE A 66 20.67 -28.75 22.07
CA PHE A 66 19.22 -28.95 22.09
C PHE A 66 18.84 -30.39 22.43
N LEU A 67 19.50 -31.36 21.82
CA LEU A 67 19.22 -32.79 22.01
C LEU A 67 19.58 -33.26 23.42
N HIS A 68 20.65 -32.76 24.04
CA HIS A 68 20.91 -33.03 25.46
C HIS A 68 19.91 -32.33 26.39
N GLY A 69 19.34 -31.19 25.98
CA GLY A 69 18.29 -30.48 26.72
C GLY A 69 16.96 -31.25 26.70
N HIS A 70 16.65 -31.91 25.59
CA HIS A 70 15.47 -32.76 25.42
C HIS A 70 15.74 -33.97 24.50
N PRO A 71 16.27 -35.09 25.04
CA PRO A 71 16.76 -36.24 24.25
C PRO A 71 15.74 -36.95 23.37
N SER A 72 14.43 -36.82 23.67
CA SER A 72 13.36 -37.42 22.88
C SER A 72 12.95 -36.61 21.65
N ALA A 73 13.53 -35.42 21.43
CA ALA A 73 13.23 -34.60 20.26
C ALA A 73 13.66 -35.30 18.97
N HIS A 74 12.82 -35.24 17.94
CA HIS A 74 13.24 -35.50 16.57
C HIS A 74 13.85 -34.21 15.99
N TYR A 75 15.05 -34.30 15.43
CA TYR A 75 15.82 -33.15 14.97
C TYR A 75 16.10 -33.24 13.46
N VAL A 76 15.86 -32.13 12.75
CA VAL A 76 16.19 -31.98 11.32
C VAL A 76 17.13 -30.80 11.14
N GLY A 77 18.35 -31.05 10.69
CA GLY A 77 19.35 -30.02 10.42
C GLY A 77 19.49 -29.74 8.92
N ILE A 78 19.47 -28.47 8.53
CA ILE A 78 19.70 -28.01 7.16
C ILE A 78 20.97 -27.16 7.12
N ASP A 79 21.89 -27.49 6.21
CA ASP A 79 23.12 -26.72 6.00
C ASP A 79 23.46 -26.66 4.51
N LEU A 80 24.09 -25.58 4.07
CA LEU A 80 24.59 -25.46 2.69
C LEU A 80 25.84 -26.33 2.46
N ASP A 81 26.55 -26.69 3.53
CA ASP A 81 27.80 -27.46 3.60
C ASP A 81 28.91 -26.87 2.71
N THR A 82 29.14 -25.56 2.87
CA THR A 82 30.16 -24.81 2.13
C THR A 82 31.04 -23.98 3.06
N ASP A 83 32.19 -23.53 2.55
CA ASP A 83 33.11 -22.63 3.27
C ASP A 83 32.66 -21.14 3.23
N SER A 84 31.37 -20.88 2.96
CA SER A 84 30.81 -19.54 2.84
C SER A 84 30.00 -19.16 4.09
N TYR A 85 29.85 -17.86 4.36
CA TYR A 85 29.07 -17.33 5.48
C TYR A 85 29.45 -17.88 6.87
N GLY A 86 30.73 -18.25 7.04
CA GLY A 86 31.24 -18.84 8.28
C GLY A 86 31.06 -20.36 8.39
N GLY A 87 30.49 -21.01 7.37
CA GLY A 87 30.42 -22.46 7.25
C GLY A 87 31.80 -23.11 7.02
N VAL A 88 31.85 -24.43 7.18
CA VAL A 88 33.01 -25.26 6.87
C VAL A 88 32.52 -26.47 6.12
N LYS A 89 33.03 -26.70 4.91
CA LYS A 89 32.62 -27.83 4.09
C LYS A 89 32.95 -29.16 4.79
N GLY A 90 31.97 -30.03 4.89
CA GLY A 90 32.05 -31.31 5.58
C GLY A 90 31.78 -31.24 7.08
N ALA A 91 31.51 -30.07 7.66
CA ALA A 91 31.19 -29.91 9.09
C ALA A 91 29.96 -30.72 9.50
N ILE A 92 28.99 -30.88 8.59
CA ILE A 92 27.78 -31.67 8.82
C ILE A 92 28.08 -33.15 9.16
N ASN A 93 29.24 -33.67 8.73
CA ASN A 93 29.65 -35.02 9.11
C ASN A 93 30.06 -35.11 10.58
N TRP A 94 30.62 -34.04 11.15
CA TRP A 94 30.88 -33.96 12.58
C TRP A 94 29.57 -33.85 13.36
N ALA A 95 28.62 -33.05 12.88
CA ALA A 95 27.28 -32.95 13.46
C ALA A 95 26.62 -34.33 13.60
N LYS A 96 26.65 -35.14 12.52
CA LYS A 96 26.19 -36.53 12.51
C LYS A 96 26.91 -37.40 13.53
N LYS A 97 28.23 -37.23 13.67
CA LYS A 97 29.05 -38.01 14.61
C LYS A 97 28.66 -37.72 16.06
N ILE A 98 28.52 -36.45 16.44
CA ILE A 98 28.29 -36.07 17.83
C ILE A 98 26.83 -36.22 18.26
N THR A 99 25.91 -36.38 17.31
CA THR A 99 24.48 -36.58 17.59
C THR A 99 23.96 -37.98 17.23
N HIS A 100 24.86 -38.94 16.95
CA HIS A 100 24.50 -40.26 16.43
C HIS A 100 23.58 -41.10 17.34
N GLU A 101 23.55 -40.81 18.65
CA GLU A 101 22.70 -41.48 19.63
C GLU A 101 21.25 -40.95 19.67
N PHE A 102 20.99 -39.83 18.97
CA PHE A 102 19.69 -39.16 18.93
C PHE A 102 18.98 -39.36 17.59
N ALA A 103 17.67 -39.04 17.55
CA ALA A 103 16.85 -39.13 16.36
C ALA A 103 17.07 -37.93 15.41
N THR A 104 18.15 -37.96 14.63
CA THR A 104 18.56 -36.87 13.73
C THR A 104 18.41 -37.18 12.24
N GLU A 105 18.05 -36.16 11.46
CA GLU A 105 18.12 -36.11 10.00
C GLU A 105 18.91 -34.87 9.57
N TYR A 106 19.73 -34.98 8.53
CA TYR A 106 20.55 -33.88 8.02
C TYR A 106 20.41 -33.73 6.50
N ILE A 107 20.11 -32.52 6.06
CA ILE A 107 19.83 -32.16 4.67
C ILE A 107 20.85 -31.12 4.21
N VAL A 108 21.56 -31.42 3.12
CA VAL A 108 22.44 -30.44 2.48
C VAL A 108 21.63 -29.67 1.43
N ALA A 109 21.27 -28.42 1.74
CA ALA A 109 20.44 -27.60 0.87
C ALA A 109 20.57 -26.09 1.17
N ASP A 110 20.21 -25.28 0.17
CA ASP A 110 20.13 -23.82 0.30
C ASP A 110 18.71 -23.40 0.75
N THR A 111 18.58 -22.89 1.98
CA THR A 111 17.29 -22.41 2.48
C THR A 111 16.78 -21.18 1.71
N GLN A 112 17.67 -20.41 1.09
CA GLN A 112 17.31 -19.24 0.29
C GLN A 112 16.60 -19.61 -1.02
N ALA A 113 16.74 -20.87 -1.46
CA ALA A 113 15.99 -21.42 -2.59
C ALA A 113 14.68 -22.14 -2.18
N MET A 114 14.44 -22.32 -0.87
CA MET A 114 13.26 -23.01 -0.38
C MET A 114 12.02 -22.12 -0.33
N LYS A 115 10.86 -22.73 -0.58
CA LYS A 115 9.55 -22.09 -0.35
C LYS A 115 8.87 -22.56 0.93
N ARG A 116 9.39 -23.65 1.51
CA ARG A 116 8.89 -24.35 2.69
C ARG A 116 9.99 -25.27 3.20
N PHE A 117 10.10 -25.42 4.51
CA PHE A 117 10.96 -26.41 5.13
C PHE A 117 10.36 -27.82 5.01
N PRO A 118 11.20 -28.88 5.09
CA PRO A 118 10.71 -30.26 5.18
C PRO A 118 9.71 -30.44 6.33
N GLY A 119 8.90 -31.49 6.27
CA GLY A 119 7.97 -31.82 7.35
C GLY A 119 6.78 -30.85 7.51
N ASN A 120 6.14 -30.93 8.68
CA ASN A 120 4.93 -30.19 9.03
C ASN A 120 5.25 -29.00 9.93
N ILE A 121 4.65 -28.97 11.13
CA ILE A 121 4.94 -28.00 12.18
C ILE A 121 6.01 -28.59 13.10
N TYR A 122 7.02 -27.80 13.39
CA TYR A 122 8.04 -28.04 14.39
C TYR A 122 7.69 -27.29 15.68
N ASP A 123 8.01 -27.88 16.82
CA ASP A 123 7.88 -27.20 18.10
C ASP A 123 8.91 -26.08 18.22
N LEU A 124 10.14 -26.29 17.73
CA LEU A 124 11.19 -25.29 17.69
C LEU A 124 11.85 -25.23 16.30
N ILE A 125 11.97 -24.04 15.72
CA ILE A 125 12.82 -23.77 14.57
C ILE A 125 13.95 -22.83 15.00
N HIS A 126 15.20 -23.25 14.81
CA HIS A 126 16.39 -22.46 15.07
C HIS A 126 16.96 -21.90 13.76
N ILE A 127 17.08 -20.58 13.67
CA ILE A 127 17.67 -19.87 12.53
C ILE A 127 19.08 -19.42 12.94
N ASP A 128 20.09 -20.14 12.48
CA ASP A 128 21.52 -19.86 12.69
C ASP A 128 22.27 -19.85 11.34
N GLY A 129 21.59 -19.31 10.33
CA GLY A 129 22.08 -19.23 8.95
C GLY A 129 22.83 -17.92 8.64
N GLN A 130 22.68 -17.45 7.41
CA GLN A 130 23.30 -16.20 6.95
C GLN A 130 22.69 -14.98 7.64
N GLN A 131 23.53 -14.16 8.28
CA GLN A 131 23.11 -13.03 9.13
C GLN A 131 23.27 -11.65 8.44
N ASP A 132 22.90 -11.56 7.16
CA ASP A 132 22.99 -10.33 6.36
C ASP A 132 21.69 -9.49 6.36
N GLY A 133 20.69 -9.91 7.15
CA GLY A 133 19.37 -9.30 7.24
C GLY A 133 18.37 -9.83 6.22
N ASP A 134 18.70 -9.83 4.93
CA ASP A 134 17.80 -10.33 3.88
C ASP A 134 17.55 -11.84 4.03
N SER A 135 18.62 -12.60 4.26
CA SER A 135 18.54 -14.06 4.41
C SER A 135 17.81 -14.44 5.70
N SER A 136 18.07 -13.70 6.78
CA SER A 136 17.40 -13.89 8.07
C SER A 136 15.91 -13.55 8.00
N PHE A 137 15.53 -12.52 7.23
CA PHE A 137 14.14 -12.20 6.96
C PHE A 137 13.44 -13.32 6.19
N HIS A 138 14.07 -13.84 5.13
CA HIS A 138 13.54 -14.97 4.36
C HIS A 138 13.36 -16.23 5.23
N ASP A 139 14.37 -16.60 6.01
CA ASP A 139 14.28 -17.75 6.91
C ASP A 139 13.20 -17.56 7.98
N LEU A 140 12.99 -16.34 8.48
CA LEU A 140 11.89 -16.00 9.38
C LEU A 140 10.51 -16.16 8.74
N GLU A 141 10.35 -15.76 7.47
CA GLU A 141 9.09 -15.96 6.73
C GLU A 141 8.76 -17.44 6.54
N LEU A 142 9.77 -18.28 6.36
CA LEU A 142 9.59 -19.74 6.30
C LEU A 142 9.32 -20.32 7.70
N ALA A 143 10.12 -19.92 8.70
CA ALA A 143 10.05 -20.47 10.04
C ALA A 143 8.72 -20.16 10.71
N THR A 144 8.20 -18.94 10.58
CA THR A 144 6.91 -18.58 11.17
C THR A 144 5.72 -19.32 10.56
N LYS A 145 5.86 -19.90 9.36
CA LYS A 145 4.81 -20.76 8.76
C LYS A 145 4.80 -22.18 9.34
N GLN A 146 5.89 -22.63 9.95
CA GLN A 146 6.10 -24.02 10.36
C GLN A 146 6.63 -24.19 11.79
N GLY A 147 6.93 -23.15 12.54
CA GLY A 147 7.50 -23.23 13.89
C GLY A 147 6.53 -22.68 14.93
N ARG A 148 6.27 -23.43 16.00
CA ARG A 148 5.58 -22.89 17.18
C ARG A 148 6.46 -21.86 17.88
N TYR A 149 7.71 -22.25 18.16
CA TYR A 149 8.76 -21.36 18.60
C TYR A 149 9.78 -21.16 17.49
N VAL A 150 10.21 -19.92 17.28
CA VAL A 150 11.31 -19.60 16.38
C VAL A 150 12.41 -18.92 17.20
N LEU A 151 13.60 -19.52 17.21
CA LEU A 151 14.79 -18.97 17.84
C LEU A 151 15.70 -18.42 16.75
N VAL A 152 15.95 -17.12 16.77
CA VAL A 152 16.82 -16.45 15.80
C VAL A 152 18.13 -16.11 16.48
N ASP A 153 19.22 -16.59 15.90
CA ASP A 153 20.55 -16.26 16.36
C ASP A 153 21.08 -14.96 15.76
N GLY A 154 21.97 -14.29 16.50
CA GLY A 154 22.62 -13.08 16.02
C GLY A 154 21.70 -11.88 15.83
N TYR A 155 20.57 -11.79 16.55
CA TYR A 155 19.62 -10.68 16.42
C TYR A 155 20.29 -9.31 16.65
N LEU A 156 21.25 -9.26 17.59
CA LEU A 156 22.03 -8.06 17.91
C LEU A 156 23.43 -8.06 17.26
N TRP A 157 23.73 -9.01 16.37
CA TRP A 157 25.07 -9.19 15.80
C TRP A 157 25.46 -8.12 14.78
N THR A 158 24.58 -7.87 13.80
CA THR A 158 24.81 -6.86 12.76
C THR A 158 23.67 -5.86 12.74
N ARG A 159 23.98 -4.62 12.34
CA ARG A 159 22.97 -3.58 12.16
C ARG A 159 21.91 -4.01 11.14
N GLN A 160 22.33 -4.68 10.06
CA GLN A 160 21.45 -5.16 9.00
C GLN A 160 20.48 -6.22 9.53
N ASN A 161 21.00 -7.20 10.28
CA ASN A 161 20.15 -8.25 10.86
C ASN A 161 19.16 -7.67 11.87
N PHE A 162 19.63 -6.79 12.76
CA PHE A 162 18.77 -6.10 13.72
C PHE A 162 17.62 -5.35 13.03
N MET A 163 17.93 -4.58 11.98
CA MET A 163 16.92 -3.80 11.25
C MET A 163 15.92 -4.69 10.50
N ALA A 164 16.38 -5.76 9.83
CA ALA A 164 15.54 -6.68 9.08
C ALA A 164 14.62 -7.51 9.98
N VAL A 165 15.17 -8.09 11.05
CA VAL A 165 14.38 -8.86 12.02
C VAL A 165 13.41 -7.95 12.78
N SER A 166 13.82 -6.72 13.15
CA SER A 166 12.89 -5.76 13.78
C SER A 166 11.75 -5.35 12.86
N ASP A 167 12.03 -5.11 11.56
CA ASP A 167 10.98 -4.85 10.56
C ASP A 167 10.02 -6.03 10.45
N PHE A 168 10.54 -7.26 10.43
CA PHE A 168 9.73 -8.48 10.45
C PHE A 168 8.80 -8.51 11.68
N LEU A 169 9.35 -8.35 12.88
CA LEU A 169 8.56 -8.40 14.12
C LEU A 169 7.44 -7.35 14.15
N PHE A 170 7.72 -6.13 13.68
CA PHE A 170 6.72 -5.08 13.59
C PHE A 170 5.64 -5.39 12.56
N ARG A 171 6.04 -5.86 11.37
CA ARG A 171 5.15 -6.09 10.22
C ARG A 171 4.27 -7.32 10.40
N TYR A 172 4.78 -8.35 11.07
CA TYR A 172 4.10 -9.63 11.29
C TYR A 172 3.53 -9.77 12.70
N ALA A 173 3.38 -8.67 13.45
CA ALA A 173 2.90 -8.69 14.83
C ALA A 173 1.52 -9.37 15.00
N ASP A 174 0.69 -9.38 13.95
CA ASP A 174 -0.63 -10.02 13.94
C ASP A 174 -0.59 -11.56 14.06
N ILE A 175 0.54 -12.19 13.71
CA ILE A 175 0.71 -13.65 13.76
C ILE A 175 1.60 -14.12 14.91
N LEU A 176 2.05 -13.22 15.78
CA LEU A 176 2.93 -13.52 16.90
C LEU A 176 2.15 -13.40 18.21
N ASP A 177 2.24 -14.40 19.08
CA ASP A 177 1.67 -14.27 20.44
C ASP A 177 2.58 -13.37 21.31
N TRP A 178 3.90 -13.51 21.16
CA TRP A 178 4.92 -12.66 21.79
C TRP A 178 6.31 -12.95 21.20
N TYR A 179 7.27 -12.08 21.47
CA TYR A 179 8.69 -12.31 21.23
C TYR A 179 9.52 -11.67 22.35
N GLY A 180 10.73 -12.15 22.55
CA GLY A 180 11.66 -11.59 23.55
C GLY A 180 13.10 -11.94 23.25
N VAL A 181 14.01 -11.02 23.59
CA VAL A 181 15.45 -11.21 23.44
C VAL A 181 15.98 -11.80 24.73
N ILE A 182 16.64 -12.95 24.63
CA ILE A 182 17.44 -13.51 25.71
C ILE A 182 18.82 -12.85 25.63
N PRO A 183 19.32 -12.24 26.72
CA PRO A 183 20.67 -11.70 26.74
C PRO A 183 21.69 -12.84 26.59
N GLY A 184 22.59 -12.71 25.61
CA GLY A 184 23.63 -13.69 25.32
C GLY A 184 24.68 -13.12 24.38
N TYR A 185 25.49 -14.00 23.77
CA TYR A 185 26.69 -13.63 23.01
C TYR A 185 26.37 -12.68 21.85
N ALA A 186 25.29 -12.95 21.12
CA ALA A 186 24.87 -12.15 19.96
C ALA A 186 23.38 -11.74 20.01
N GLY A 187 22.73 -11.94 21.17
CA GLY A 187 21.30 -11.70 21.39
C GLY A 187 20.44 -12.74 20.70
N GLU A 188 19.84 -13.64 21.47
CA GLU A 188 19.02 -14.73 20.98
C GLU A 188 17.54 -14.33 21.04
N LEU A 189 16.93 -14.11 19.89
CA LEU A 189 15.52 -13.70 19.82
C LEU A 189 14.63 -14.93 19.79
N LEU A 190 13.80 -15.11 20.81
CA LEU A 190 12.79 -16.17 20.87
C LEU A 190 11.41 -15.59 20.54
N ILE A 191 10.76 -16.19 19.56
CA ILE A 191 9.44 -15.80 19.05
C ILE A 191 8.45 -16.94 19.30
N LYS A 192 7.26 -16.62 19.80
CA LYS A 192 6.10 -17.53 19.81
C LYS A 192 5.13 -17.13 18.71
N VAL A 193 4.95 -18.03 17.75
CA VAL A 193 3.98 -17.87 16.65
C VAL A 193 2.60 -18.30 17.13
N SER A 194 1.55 -17.58 16.71
CA SER A 194 0.18 -17.87 17.11
C SER A 194 -0.29 -19.24 16.64
N ASP A 195 -0.81 -20.05 17.57
CA ASP A 195 -1.35 -21.38 17.24
C ASP A 195 -2.57 -21.28 16.32
N ASN A 196 -3.37 -20.20 16.45
CA ASN A 196 -4.49 -19.94 15.56
C ASN A 196 -4.02 -19.74 14.12
N TYR A 197 -2.96 -18.96 13.93
CA TYR A 197 -2.36 -18.74 12.62
C TYR A 197 -1.80 -20.04 12.03
N LEU A 198 -1.02 -20.82 12.80
CA LEU A 198 -0.48 -22.10 12.33
C LEU A 198 -1.59 -23.08 11.92
N ASN A 199 -2.64 -23.20 12.73
CA ASN A 199 -3.80 -24.06 12.42
C ASN A 199 -4.55 -23.62 11.16
N GLN A 200 -4.71 -22.32 10.94
CA GLN A 200 -5.30 -21.79 9.73
C GLN A 200 -4.40 -22.04 8.51
N ASN A 201 -3.11 -21.77 8.63
CA ASN A 201 -2.13 -21.97 7.55
C ASN A 201 -2.07 -23.43 7.08
N ILE A 202 -2.21 -24.41 7.98
CA ILE A 202 -2.32 -25.83 7.61
C ILE A 202 -3.58 -26.07 6.77
N LYS A 203 -4.75 -25.60 7.24
CA LYS A 203 -6.03 -25.79 6.52
C LYS A 203 -6.04 -25.16 5.13
N TYR A 204 -5.38 -24.01 4.96
CA TYR A 204 -5.34 -23.32 3.68
C TYR A 204 -4.31 -23.85 2.69
N ASN A 205 -3.21 -24.48 3.16
CA ASN A 205 -2.21 -25.09 2.29
C ASN A 205 -2.69 -26.41 1.64
N ASP A 206 -3.69 -27.09 2.22
CA ASP A 206 -4.29 -28.31 1.64
C ASP A 206 -5.21 -28.03 0.43
N HIS A 207 -5.59 -26.77 0.23
CA HIS A 207 -6.39 -26.37 -0.90
C HIS A 207 -5.52 -25.54 -1.86
N SER A 208 -5.42 -25.95 -3.12
CA SER A 208 -4.72 -25.23 -4.21
C SER A 208 -5.49 -24.03 -4.77
N ASP A 209 -6.49 -23.54 -4.04
CA ASP A 209 -7.51 -22.64 -4.56
C ASP A 209 -7.09 -21.18 -4.37
N ASN A 210 -6.40 -20.61 -5.36
CA ASN A 210 -5.99 -19.21 -5.35
C ASN A 210 -7.22 -18.30 -5.57
N SER A 211 -8.17 -18.25 -4.63
CA SER A 211 -9.43 -17.49 -4.76
C SER A 211 -9.52 -16.35 -3.74
N SER A 212 -10.13 -15.24 -4.16
CA SER A 212 -10.47 -14.09 -3.32
C SER A 212 -11.33 -14.44 -2.10
N LEU A 213 -12.08 -15.55 -2.13
CA LEU A 213 -12.92 -15.98 -1.01
C LEU A 213 -12.11 -16.28 0.27
N ARG A 214 -10.84 -16.67 0.14
CA ARG A 214 -9.96 -16.95 1.28
C ARG A 214 -9.62 -15.72 2.09
N ILE A 215 -9.48 -14.60 1.41
CA ILE A 215 -9.09 -13.33 2.03
C ILE A 215 -10.32 -12.52 2.46
N ARG A 216 -11.55 -12.96 2.15
CA ARG A 216 -12.79 -12.24 2.50
C ARG A 216 -12.88 -11.85 3.98
N GLN A 217 -12.42 -12.71 4.89
CA GLN A 217 -12.46 -12.47 6.33
C GLN A 217 -11.49 -11.36 6.79
N THR A 218 -10.50 -11.01 5.96
CA THR A 218 -9.52 -9.97 6.27
C THR A 218 -10.06 -8.55 6.05
N TYR A 219 -11.17 -8.40 5.33
CA TYR A 219 -11.82 -7.10 5.04
C TYR A 219 -12.74 -6.68 6.19
N THR A 220 -12.14 -6.25 7.29
CA THR A 220 -12.82 -5.79 8.51
C THR A 220 -13.01 -4.28 8.51
N THR A 221 -13.87 -3.77 9.42
CA THR A 221 -13.97 -2.32 9.68
C THR A 221 -12.60 -1.72 10.04
N GLU A 222 -11.78 -2.45 10.80
CA GLU A 222 -10.44 -2.00 11.18
C GLU A 222 -9.55 -1.78 9.96
N TYR A 223 -9.51 -2.75 9.04
CA TYR A 223 -8.78 -2.62 7.77
C TYR A 223 -9.21 -1.36 7.00
N TYR A 224 -10.51 -1.18 6.77
CA TYR A 224 -11.00 -0.03 6.01
C TYR A 224 -10.73 1.31 6.68
N THR A 225 -10.62 1.35 8.02
CA THR A 225 -10.47 2.59 8.78
C THR A 225 -9.06 2.86 9.27
N GLN A 226 -8.12 1.93 9.13
CA GLN A 226 -6.75 2.07 9.65
C GLN A 226 -5.62 1.72 8.67
N ASP A 227 -5.88 0.93 7.63
CA ASP A 227 -4.81 0.47 6.73
C ASP A 227 -5.13 0.71 5.25
N CYS A 228 -6.39 0.50 4.85
CA CYS A 228 -6.84 0.66 3.47
C CYS A 228 -6.53 2.08 2.93
N GLY A 229 -5.98 2.16 1.72
CA GLY A 229 -5.59 3.42 1.08
C GLY A 229 -6.66 4.52 1.19
N GLY A 230 -6.25 5.68 1.68
CA GLY A 230 -7.14 6.83 1.90
C GLY A 230 -7.96 6.80 3.19
N PHE A 231 -7.69 5.89 4.15
CA PHE A 231 -8.45 5.81 5.41
C PHE A 231 -8.44 7.11 6.23
N ASP A 232 -7.33 7.85 6.26
CA ASP A 232 -7.24 9.14 6.97
C ASP A 232 -8.20 10.17 6.40
N VAL A 233 -8.27 10.22 5.07
CA VAL A 233 -9.21 11.08 4.33
C VAL A 233 -10.64 10.67 4.65
N TYR A 234 -10.94 9.37 4.60
CA TYR A 234 -12.26 8.86 4.96
C TYR A 234 -12.64 9.23 6.40
N LYS A 235 -11.75 9.05 7.38
CA LYS A 235 -11.99 9.44 8.77
C LYS A 235 -12.31 10.93 8.91
N LYS A 236 -11.63 11.78 8.14
CA LYS A 236 -11.83 13.24 8.17
C LYS A 236 -13.20 13.68 7.63
N ASN A 237 -13.67 13.09 6.53
CA ASN A 237 -14.84 13.60 5.80
C ASN A 237 -15.99 12.58 5.59
N GLN A 238 -15.85 11.38 6.15
CA GLN A 238 -16.82 10.28 6.08
C GLN A 238 -17.20 9.91 4.65
N GLY A 239 -16.23 9.97 3.72
CA GLY A 239 -16.40 9.62 2.31
C GLY A 239 -17.21 10.61 1.47
N LYS A 240 -17.66 11.72 2.05
CA LYS A 240 -18.46 12.75 1.37
C LYS A 240 -17.63 13.65 0.47
N LYS A 241 -16.30 13.66 0.63
CA LYS A 241 -15.37 14.40 -0.23
C LYS A 241 -14.32 13.44 -0.79
N LEU A 242 -14.22 13.42 -2.12
CA LEU A 242 -13.17 12.69 -2.80
C LEU A 242 -11.87 13.50 -2.68
N GLU A 243 -11.07 13.25 -1.64
CA GLU A 243 -9.77 13.91 -1.44
C GLU A 243 -8.57 13.00 -1.77
N ASP A 244 -8.76 11.69 -1.70
CA ASP A 244 -7.77 10.67 -2.07
C ASP A 244 -7.37 10.77 -3.55
N SER A 245 -6.06 10.87 -3.82
CA SER A 245 -5.55 11.17 -5.17
C SER A 245 -5.86 10.07 -6.18
N ARG A 246 -5.86 8.80 -5.74
CA ARG A 246 -6.23 7.65 -6.57
C ARG A 246 -7.70 7.72 -6.97
N LEU A 247 -8.60 7.89 -6.00
CA LEU A 247 -10.03 7.95 -6.32
C LEU A 247 -10.35 9.16 -7.21
N LYS A 248 -9.71 10.32 -7.00
CA LYS A 248 -9.83 11.47 -7.90
C LYS A 248 -9.34 11.15 -9.32
N ALA A 249 -8.26 10.40 -9.48
CA ALA A 249 -7.76 9.98 -10.78
C ALA A 249 -8.79 9.10 -11.51
N VAL A 250 -9.34 8.09 -10.82
CA VAL A 250 -10.39 7.23 -11.38
C VAL A 250 -11.64 8.03 -11.75
N ALA A 251 -12.12 8.91 -10.87
CA ALA A 251 -13.25 9.80 -11.13
C ALA A 251 -13.00 10.73 -12.34
N THR A 252 -11.77 11.25 -12.48
CA THR A 252 -11.39 12.11 -13.60
C THR A 252 -11.42 11.35 -14.92
N ILE A 253 -10.90 10.12 -14.97
CA ILE A 253 -10.96 9.25 -16.17
C ILE A 253 -12.42 8.90 -16.49
N ALA A 254 -13.20 8.53 -15.47
CA ALA A 254 -14.61 8.18 -15.57
C ALA A 254 -15.49 9.33 -16.12
N SER A 255 -15.10 10.59 -15.88
CA SER A 255 -15.83 11.78 -16.36
C SER A 255 -15.89 11.93 -17.89
N LEU A 256 -15.27 11.03 -18.65
CA LEU A 256 -15.53 10.85 -20.09
C LEU A 256 -16.97 10.41 -20.38
N LYS A 257 -17.66 9.84 -19.37
CA LYS A 257 -19.09 9.55 -19.46
C LYS A 257 -19.90 10.55 -18.67
N GLN A 258 -20.99 10.97 -19.31
CA GLN A 258 -22.04 11.76 -18.67
C GLN A 258 -22.74 10.90 -17.61
N PRO A 259 -23.36 11.53 -16.60
CA PRO A 259 -24.13 10.81 -15.58
C PRO A 259 -25.15 9.85 -16.19
N GLY A 260 -25.23 8.65 -15.62
CA GLY A 260 -26.01 7.55 -16.18
C GLY A 260 -26.12 6.38 -15.19
N ARG A 261 -26.12 5.14 -15.70
CA ARG A 261 -26.01 3.94 -14.84
C ARG A 261 -24.56 3.58 -14.61
N VAL A 262 -24.12 3.58 -13.36
CA VAL A 262 -22.75 3.28 -12.94
C VAL A 262 -22.73 1.96 -12.16
N LEU A 263 -21.75 1.11 -12.46
CA LEU A 263 -21.44 -0.09 -11.70
C LEU A 263 -20.12 0.12 -10.96
N ASP A 264 -20.17 0.20 -9.63
CA ASP A 264 -18.99 0.37 -8.76
C ASP A 264 -18.63 -1.00 -8.16
N LEU A 265 -17.60 -1.64 -8.73
CA LEU A 265 -17.16 -2.99 -8.40
C LEU A 265 -16.09 -2.90 -7.32
N GLY A 266 -16.31 -3.54 -6.17
CA GLY A 266 -15.49 -3.38 -4.98
C GLY A 266 -15.62 -1.96 -4.41
N CYS A 267 -16.87 -1.55 -4.10
CA CYS A 267 -17.16 -0.17 -3.73
C CYS A 267 -16.49 0.28 -2.42
N GLY A 268 -15.95 -0.65 -1.62
CA GLY A 268 -15.22 -0.34 -0.40
C GLY A 268 -16.05 0.51 0.55
N ARG A 269 -15.51 1.67 0.96
CA ARG A 269 -16.22 2.59 1.85
C ARG A 269 -17.15 3.56 1.13
N GLY A 270 -17.40 3.38 -0.17
CA GLY A 270 -18.44 4.09 -0.93
C GLY A 270 -18.10 5.50 -1.38
N GLU A 271 -16.85 5.97 -1.29
CA GLU A 271 -16.50 7.35 -1.67
C GLU A 271 -16.75 7.63 -3.17
N LEU A 272 -16.43 6.67 -4.06
CA LEU A 272 -16.76 6.78 -5.49
C LEU A 272 -18.28 6.69 -5.72
N SER A 273 -18.96 5.76 -5.05
CA SER A 273 -20.41 5.64 -5.10
C SER A 273 -21.11 6.95 -4.72
N PHE A 274 -20.69 7.59 -3.63
CA PHE A 274 -21.18 8.90 -3.21
C PHE A 274 -20.90 9.97 -4.27
N TYR A 275 -19.68 10.02 -4.78
CA TYR A 275 -19.29 10.97 -5.83
C TYR A 275 -20.19 10.84 -7.09
N PHE A 276 -20.38 9.63 -7.63
CA PHE A 276 -21.20 9.46 -8.84
C PHE A 276 -22.69 9.69 -8.60
N ALA A 277 -23.22 9.32 -7.43
CA ALA A 277 -24.58 9.63 -7.04
C ALA A 277 -24.82 11.15 -6.97
N HIS A 278 -23.87 11.89 -6.37
CA HIS A 278 -23.89 13.35 -6.32
C HIS A 278 -23.79 14.00 -7.71
N GLN A 279 -23.11 13.37 -8.66
CA GLN A 279 -23.12 13.79 -10.08
C GLN A 279 -24.42 13.46 -10.81
N GLY A 280 -25.42 12.85 -10.14
CA GLY A 280 -26.71 12.50 -10.72
C GLY A 280 -26.77 11.13 -11.39
N SER A 281 -25.78 10.26 -11.15
CA SER A 281 -25.80 8.89 -11.65
C SER A 281 -26.63 7.96 -10.75
N LYS A 282 -27.17 6.90 -11.35
CA LYS A 282 -27.72 5.75 -10.61
C LYS A 282 -26.63 4.71 -10.44
N VAL A 283 -26.23 4.45 -9.20
CA VAL A 283 -25.07 3.61 -8.87
C VAL A 283 -25.54 2.25 -8.36
N THR A 284 -24.99 1.17 -8.90
CA THR A 284 -25.01 -0.15 -8.26
C THR A 284 -23.64 -0.37 -7.63
N ALA A 285 -23.57 -0.37 -6.30
CA ALA A 285 -22.35 -0.47 -5.51
C ALA A 285 -22.23 -1.87 -4.90
N ILE A 286 -21.17 -2.59 -5.26
CA ILE A 286 -21.00 -4.01 -4.92
C ILE A 286 -19.70 -4.22 -4.18
N ASP A 287 -19.75 -4.90 -3.05
CA ASP A 287 -18.57 -5.37 -2.32
C ASP A 287 -18.96 -6.65 -1.55
N TYR A 288 -18.09 -7.66 -1.49
CA TYR A 288 -18.42 -8.88 -0.76
C TYR A 288 -18.33 -8.71 0.76
N SER A 289 -17.77 -7.59 1.24
CA SER A 289 -17.55 -7.33 2.65
C SER A 289 -18.73 -6.58 3.22
N GLN A 290 -19.39 -7.21 4.19
CA GLN A 290 -20.49 -6.60 4.92
C GLN A 290 -20.03 -5.31 5.64
N ASN A 291 -18.78 -5.29 6.16
CA ASN A 291 -18.19 -4.11 6.79
C ASN A 291 -18.04 -2.96 5.78
N ALA A 292 -17.62 -3.25 4.54
CA ALA A 292 -17.49 -2.26 3.47
C ALA A 292 -18.86 -1.64 3.15
N ILE A 293 -19.87 -2.47 2.92
CA ILE A 293 -21.23 -2.02 2.62
C ILE A 293 -21.82 -1.16 3.73
N GLU A 294 -21.56 -1.49 5.00
CA GLU A 294 -22.00 -0.67 6.13
C GLU A 294 -21.30 0.70 6.17
N LEU A 295 -20.00 0.76 5.90
CA LEU A 295 -19.24 2.02 5.79
C LEU A 295 -19.69 2.85 4.58
N ALA A 296 -19.98 2.20 3.45
CA ALA A 296 -20.47 2.83 2.23
C ALA A 296 -21.85 3.47 2.41
N LYS A 297 -22.75 2.83 3.16
CA LYS A 297 -24.05 3.41 3.53
C LYS A 297 -23.89 4.66 4.41
N LYS A 298 -22.96 4.64 5.37
CA LYS A 298 -22.69 5.79 6.27
C LYS A 298 -22.24 7.06 5.53
N CYS A 299 -21.65 6.93 4.34
CA CYS A 299 -21.32 8.10 3.50
C CYS A 299 -22.55 8.95 3.16
N PHE A 300 -23.75 8.36 3.18
CA PHE A 300 -24.99 9.01 2.83
C PHE A 300 -25.81 9.48 4.04
N ASP A 301 -25.27 9.41 5.26
CA ASP A 301 -25.97 9.90 6.46
C ASP A 301 -26.32 11.39 6.31
N GLY A 302 -27.61 11.73 6.33
CA GLY A 302 -28.12 13.09 6.09
C GLY A 302 -28.24 13.50 4.61
N GLU A 303 -28.08 12.55 3.67
CA GLU A 303 -28.17 12.74 2.22
C GLU A 303 -29.13 11.70 1.60
N GLU A 304 -30.29 11.47 2.23
CA GLU A 304 -31.21 10.36 1.89
C GLU A 304 -31.69 10.42 0.43
N SER A 305 -31.83 11.64 -0.11
CA SER A 305 -32.22 11.84 -1.51
C SER A 305 -31.14 11.36 -2.50
N LEU A 306 -29.86 11.49 -2.15
CA LEU A 306 -28.75 10.96 -2.94
C LEU A 306 -28.66 9.44 -2.77
N GLN A 307 -28.87 8.94 -1.55
CA GLN A 307 -28.85 7.50 -1.27
C GLN A 307 -29.90 6.74 -2.11
N ALA A 308 -31.05 7.36 -2.40
CA ALA A 308 -32.08 6.77 -3.26
C ALA A 308 -31.60 6.46 -4.69
N ASN A 309 -30.48 7.05 -5.13
CA ASN A 309 -29.84 6.75 -6.41
C ASN A 309 -28.81 5.61 -6.32
N VAL A 310 -28.60 5.00 -5.15
CA VAL A 310 -27.58 3.99 -4.92
C VAL A 310 -28.18 2.68 -4.42
N GLU A 311 -27.91 1.60 -5.15
CA GLU A 311 -28.21 0.24 -4.75
C GLU A 311 -26.95 -0.41 -4.18
N PHE A 312 -26.97 -0.77 -2.89
CA PHE A 312 -25.86 -1.46 -2.23
C PHE A 312 -26.08 -2.96 -2.20
N ILE A 313 -25.09 -3.73 -2.66
CA ILE A 313 -25.15 -5.18 -2.77
C ILE A 313 -23.94 -5.80 -2.07
N CYS A 314 -24.18 -6.58 -1.02
CA CYS A 314 -23.14 -7.34 -0.33
C CYS A 314 -22.96 -8.72 -0.99
N ASP A 315 -22.18 -8.80 -2.07
CA ASP A 315 -21.95 -10.06 -2.80
C ASP A 315 -20.63 -10.04 -3.58
N ASP A 316 -20.21 -11.20 -4.07
CA ASP A 316 -19.05 -11.38 -4.92
C ASP A 316 -19.32 -10.83 -6.33
N VAL A 317 -18.52 -9.85 -6.75
CA VAL A 317 -18.56 -9.22 -8.07
C VAL A 317 -18.45 -10.22 -9.23
N CYS A 318 -17.83 -11.38 -9.03
CA CYS A 318 -17.68 -12.43 -10.02
C CYS A 318 -18.97 -13.24 -10.22
N HIS A 319 -19.79 -13.39 -9.17
CA HIS A 319 -20.93 -14.31 -9.15
C HIS A 319 -22.30 -13.60 -9.11
N ILE A 320 -22.36 -12.35 -8.66
CA ILE A 320 -23.59 -11.56 -8.57
C ILE A 320 -24.34 -11.49 -9.93
N PRO A 321 -25.66 -11.76 -9.98
CA PRO A 321 -26.46 -11.47 -11.16
C PRO A 321 -26.64 -9.96 -11.33
N LEU A 322 -26.31 -9.44 -12.50
CA LEU A 322 -26.55 -8.04 -12.86
C LEU A 322 -27.72 -7.92 -13.83
N SER A 323 -28.43 -6.81 -13.79
CA SER A 323 -29.57 -6.56 -14.68
C SER A 323 -29.38 -5.31 -15.53
N GLY A 324 -29.69 -5.43 -16.82
CA GLY A 324 -29.62 -4.32 -17.77
C GLY A 324 -28.19 -3.96 -18.20
N LYS A 325 -28.03 -2.72 -18.69
CA LYS A 325 -26.79 -2.20 -19.26
C LYS A 325 -26.32 -0.94 -18.55
N TYR A 326 -25.01 -0.80 -18.38
CA TYR A 326 -24.35 0.30 -17.68
C TYR A 326 -23.62 1.22 -18.65
N ASP A 327 -23.66 2.52 -18.36
CA ASP A 327 -22.93 3.56 -19.08
C ASP A 327 -21.44 3.55 -18.69
N LEU A 328 -21.18 3.22 -17.43
CA LEU A 328 -19.86 3.20 -16.83
C LEU A 328 -19.76 2.01 -15.85
N ALA A 329 -18.66 1.27 -15.91
CA ALA A 329 -18.24 0.33 -14.87
C ALA A 329 -16.88 0.76 -14.33
N ILE A 330 -16.66 0.59 -13.03
CA ILE A 330 -15.45 1.01 -12.34
C ILE A 330 -14.93 -0.11 -11.46
N ALA A 331 -13.63 -0.33 -11.47
CA ALA A 331 -12.91 -1.16 -10.50
C ALA A 331 -11.64 -0.42 -10.07
N SER A 332 -11.58 -0.01 -8.80
CA SER A 332 -10.45 0.74 -8.23
C SER A 332 -9.81 -0.05 -7.11
N ASP A 333 -8.61 -0.57 -7.33
CA ASP A 333 -7.91 -1.51 -6.44
C ASP A 333 -8.73 -2.76 -6.09
N VAL A 334 -9.13 -3.50 -7.13
CA VAL A 334 -9.92 -4.75 -7.00
C VAL A 334 -9.26 -5.91 -7.73
N ILE A 335 -8.63 -5.65 -8.87
CA ILE A 335 -8.14 -6.69 -9.78
C ILE A 335 -7.01 -7.52 -9.14
N GLU A 336 -6.17 -6.86 -8.35
CA GLU A 336 -5.07 -7.45 -7.58
C GLU A 336 -5.55 -8.41 -6.47
N HIS A 337 -6.81 -8.29 -6.05
CA HIS A 337 -7.45 -9.12 -5.03
C HIS A 337 -8.19 -10.33 -5.59
N LEU A 338 -8.32 -10.42 -6.92
CA LEU A 338 -9.03 -11.48 -7.61
C LEU A 338 -8.04 -12.40 -8.30
N SER A 339 -8.30 -13.71 -8.26
CA SER A 339 -7.54 -14.68 -9.03
C SER A 339 -7.60 -14.41 -10.53
N SER A 340 -6.68 -15.01 -11.29
CA SER A 340 -6.74 -14.90 -12.76
C SER A 340 -8.05 -15.43 -13.36
N GLU A 341 -8.69 -16.43 -12.75
CA GLU A 341 -10.00 -16.96 -13.17
C GLU A 341 -11.15 -16.02 -12.78
N GLU A 342 -11.10 -15.46 -11.57
CA GLU A 342 -12.08 -14.49 -11.08
C GLU A 342 -12.05 -13.20 -11.93
N VAL A 343 -10.86 -12.72 -12.28
CA VAL A 343 -10.68 -11.57 -13.19
C VAL A 343 -11.28 -11.83 -14.56
N ASP A 344 -11.08 -13.04 -15.13
CA ASP A 344 -11.64 -13.43 -16.42
C ASP A 344 -13.18 -13.41 -16.40
N LYS A 345 -13.78 -14.01 -15.36
CA LYS A 345 -15.24 -13.99 -15.13
C LYS A 345 -15.76 -12.56 -14.97
N LEU A 346 -15.05 -11.73 -14.20
CA LEU A 346 -15.40 -10.33 -13.98
C LEU A 346 -15.42 -9.56 -15.31
N TYR A 347 -14.36 -9.65 -16.12
CA TYR A 347 -14.27 -8.94 -17.39
C TYR A 347 -15.31 -9.40 -18.40
N GLN A 348 -15.59 -10.71 -18.47
CA GLN A 348 -16.68 -11.25 -19.29
C GLN A 348 -18.02 -10.65 -18.88
N LYS A 349 -18.31 -10.61 -17.57
CA LYS A 349 -19.55 -10.06 -17.01
C LYS A 349 -19.67 -8.56 -17.32
N ILE A 350 -18.62 -7.78 -17.10
CA ILE A 350 -18.62 -6.35 -17.40
C ILE A 350 -18.85 -6.12 -18.88
N ALA A 351 -18.12 -6.82 -19.76
CA ALA A 351 -18.28 -6.69 -21.20
C ALA A 351 -19.71 -7.00 -21.64
N TYR A 352 -20.34 -8.03 -21.05
CA TYR A 352 -21.75 -8.33 -21.32
C TYR A 352 -22.69 -7.25 -20.79
N HIS A 353 -22.46 -6.66 -19.62
CA HIS A 353 -23.36 -5.65 -19.03
C HIS A 353 -23.05 -4.19 -19.42
N LEU A 354 -21.98 -3.93 -20.16
CA LEU A 354 -21.67 -2.60 -20.64
C LEU A 354 -22.52 -2.24 -21.88
N LYS A 355 -22.99 -0.99 -21.97
CA LYS A 355 -23.58 -0.47 -23.22
C LYS A 355 -22.54 -0.49 -24.35
N SER A 356 -23.00 -0.43 -25.60
CA SER A 356 -22.10 -0.43 -26.76
C SER A 356 -21.13 0.75 -26.77
N ASP A 357 -21.54 1.89 -26.20
CA ASP A 357 -20.69 3.06 -26.04
C ASP A 357 -20.18 3.22 -24.61
N GLY A 358 -20.55 2.33 -23.67
CA GLY A 358 -20.14 2.44 -22.27
C GLY A 358 -18.64 2.23 -22.07
N LEU A 359 -18.13 2.69 -20.92
CA LEU A 359 -16.70 2.59 -20.57
C LEU A 359 -16.52 1.72 -19.33
N PHE A 360 -15.50 0.88 -19.35
CA PHE A 360 -14.96 0.25 -18.14
C PHE A 360 -13.67 0.97 -17.77
N VAL A 361 -13.62 1.57 -16.59
CA VAL A 361 -12.44 2.24 -16.03
C VAL A 361 -11.87 1.38 -14.91
N ALA A 362 -10.59 1.06 -15.00
CA ALA A 362 -9.93 0.24 -14.02
C ALA A 362 -8.61 0.86 -13.56
N HIS A 363 -8.34 0.76 -12.28
CA HIS A 363 -7.08 1.09 -11.65
C HIS A 363 -6.66 -0.08 -10.75
N THR A 364 -5.37 -0.38 -10.75
CA THR A 364 -4.77 -1.42 -9.90
C THR A 364 -3.40 -0.99 -9.43
N PHE A 365 -3.07 -1.38 -8.21
CA PHE A 365 -1.80 -1.14 -7.55
C PHE A 365 -1.37 -2.39 -6.77
N PRO A 366 -0.07 -2.71 -6.71
CA PRO A 366 1.03 -2.10 -7.45
C PRO A 366 1.06 -2.53 -8.92
N ASN A 367 1.74 -1.75 -9.75
CA ASN A 367 2.39 -2.25 -10.94
C ASN A 367 3.46 -3.27 -10.50
N LEU A 368 3.31 -4.54 -10.88
CA LEU A 368 4.23 -5.63 -10.53
C LEU A 368 5.71 -5.31 -10.81
N TRP A 369 5.99 -4.45 -11.80
CA TRP A 369 7.36 -4.05 -12.15
C TRP A 369 8.01 -3.10 -11.12
N TYR A 370 7.22 -2.43 -10.28
CA TYR A 370 7.72 -1.54 -9.24
C TYR A 370 8.53 -2.34 -8.21
N TYR A 371 7.91 -3.33 -7.56
CA TYR A 371 8.62 -4.14 -6.57
C TYR A 371 9.70 -5.00 -7.20
N LYS A 372 9.43 -5.58 -8.39
CA LYS A 372 10.38 -6.44 -9.08
C LYS A 372 11.66 -5.73 -9.53
N TYR A 373 11.59 -4.45 -9.93
CA TYR A 373 12.75 -3.76 -10.51
C TYR A 373 13.11 -2.44 -9.82
N GLU A 374 12.16 -1.51 -9.66
CA GLU A 374 12.49 -0.19 -9.11
C GLU A 374 12.81 -0.27 -7.61
N TYR A 375 12.07 -1.05 -6.84
CA TYR A 375 12.32 -1.19 -5.41
C TYR A 375 13.68 -1.85 -5.13
N GLN A 376 14.01 -2.94 -5.82
CA GLN A 376 15.34 -3.58 -5.73
C GLN A 376 16.47 -2.59 -6.06
N ARG A 377 16.25 -1.73 -7.07
CA ARG A 377 17.21 -0.69 -7.43
C ARG A 377 17.32 0.39 -6.35
N LYS A 378 16.20 0.84 -5.77
CA LYS A 378 16.19 1.78 -4.64
C LYS A 378 16.92 1.20 -3.43
N ARG A 379 16.75 -0.09 -3.11
CA ARG A 379 17.50 -0.79 -2.06
C ARG A 379 19.01 -0.75 -2.29
N LYS A 380 19.46 -1.05 -3.52
CA LYS A 380 20.89 -0.95 -3.89
C LYS A 380 21.45 0.47 -3.73
N ILE A 381 20.68 1.49 -4.11
CA ILE A 381 21.07 2.89 -3.94
C ILE A 381 21.14 3.25 -2.45
N ALA A 382 20.12 2.88 -1.66
CA ALA A 382 20.09 3.12 -0.23
C ALA A 382 21.30 2.47 0.47
N ALA A 383 21.58 1.20 0.17
CA ALA A 383 22.73 0.49 0.70
C ALA A 383 24.06 1.18 0.33
N SER A 384 24.19 1.73 -0.89
CA SER A 384 25.40 2.43 -1.34
C SER A 384 25.72 3.72 -0.56
N VAL A 385 24.74 4.28 0.15
CA VAL A 385 24.89 5.47 1.00
C VAL A 385 24.69 5.16 2.49
N GLY A 386 24.69 3.88 2.87
CA GLY A 386 24.50 3.44 4.26
C GLY A 386 23.07 3.61 4.81
N ALA A 387 22.10 3.88 3.93
CA ALA A 387 20.69 3.92 4.28
C ALA A 387 20.06 2.52 4.23
N TYR A 388 19.03 2.31 5.04
CA TYR A 388 18.30 1.05 5.10
C TYR A 388 16.95 1.19 4.39
N LEU A 389 16.63 0.19 3.57
CA LEU A 389 15.29 -0.06 3.06
C LEU A 389 14.97 -1.54 3.31
N PRO A 390 13.76 -1.85 3.85
CA PRO A 390 13.43 -3.21 4.24
C PRO A 390 13.47 -4.18 3.06
N PRO A 391 13.68 -5.48 3.32
CA PRO A 391 13.56 -6.52 2.29
C PRO A 391 12.17 -6.50 1.63
N GLU A 392 11.13 -6.30 2.44
CA GLU A 392 9.73 -6.29 2.04
C GLU A 392 9.06 -4.93 2.39
N PRO A 393 8.76 -4.07 1.39
CA PRO A 393 8.15 -2.77 1.64
C PRO A 393 6.63 -2.81 1.85
N ARG A 394 5.95 -3.87 1.43
CA ARG A 394 4.48 -3.96 1.44
C ARG A 394 3.94 -4.18 2.84
N SER A 395 2.77 -3.64 3.15
CA SER A 395 2.07 -3.93 4.39
C SER A 395 1.69 -5.41 4.49
N ARG A 396 1.38 -5.86 5.71
CA ARG A 396 0.89 -7.22 5.94
C ARG A 396 -0.39 -7.51 5.16
N TYR A 397 -1.30 -6.53 5.08
CA TYR A 397 -2.53 -6.64 4.32
C TYR A 397 -2.28 -6.70 2.81
N GLU A 398 -1.38 -5.89 2.27
CA GLU A 398 -1.00 -5.97 0.86
C GLU A 398 -0.49 -7.38 0.50
N LEU A 399 0.39 -7.96 1.32
CA LEU A 399 0.91 -9.32 1.09
C LEU A 399 -0.15 -10.43 1.17
N LEU A 400 -1.14 -10.26 2.06
CA LEU A 400 -2.23 -11.21 2.20
C LEU A 400 -3.27 -11.07 1.09
N MET A 401 -3.61 -9.84 0.73
CA MET A 401 -4.76 -9.53 -0.10
C MET A 401 -4.42 -9.38 -1.58
N HIS A 402 -3.19 -9.03 -1.97
CA HIS A 402 -2.79 -8.89 -3.37
C HIS A 402 -2.35 -10.24 -3.96
N ILE A 403 -3.32 -11.10 -4.25
CA ILE A 403 -3.09 -12.44 -4.79
C ILE A 403 -2.79 -12.47 -6.29
N ASN A 404 -2.96 -11.35 -7.00
CA ASN A 404 -2.84 -11.25 -8.46
C ASN A 404 -2.35 -9.87 -8.94
N GLU A 405 -1.23 -9.40 -8.39
CA GLU A 405 -0.58 -8.14 -8.81
C GLU A 405 -0.35 -8.10 -10.33
N GLN A 406 -0.80 -7.02 -10.96
CA GLN A 406 -0.84 -6.93 -12.42
C GLN A 406 0.45 -6.40 -13.04
N SER A 407 0.84 -7.00 -14.17
CA SER A 407 1.76 -6.37 -15.10
C SER A 407 0.98 -5.74 -16.25
N PRO A 408 1.49 -4.66 -16.87
CA PRO A 408 0.85 -4.00 -18.01
C PRO A 408 0.52 -4.95 -19.17
N ARG A 409 1.37 -5.95 -19.41
CA ARG A 409 1.19 -6.93 -20.48
C ARG A 409 0.05 -7.91 -20.18
N VAL A 410 -0.01 -8.41 -18.94
CA VAL A 410 -1.06 -9.35 -18.51
C VAL A 410 -2.41 -8.64 -18.49
N PHE A 411 -2.46 -7.49 -17.82
CA PHE A 411 -3.68 -6.71 -17.69
C PHE A 411 -4.25 -6.29 -19.06
N LYS A 412 -3.41 -5.76 -19.96
CA LYS A 412 -3.84 -5.42 -21.33
C LYS A 412 -4.32 -6.65 -22.10
N LYS A 413 -3.63 -7.79 -21.98
CA LYS A 413 -4.02 -9.02 -22.68
C LYS A 413 -5.40 -9.51 -22.22
N GLN A 414 -5.66 -9.53 -20.92
CA GLN A 414 -6.94 -9.97 -20.34
C GLN A 414 -8.09 -9.07 -20.81
N LEU A 415 -7.93 -7.74 -20.74
CA LEU A 415 -8.97 -6.82 -21.22
C LEU A 415 -9.29 -7.00 -22.71
N ASN A 416 -8.27 -7.20 -23.55
CA ASN A 416 -8.46 -7.37 -25.01
C ASN A 416 -9.17 -8.68 -25.40
N GLN A 417 -9.38 -9.61 -24.47
CA GLN A 417 -10.22 -10.79 -24.73
C GLN A 417 -11.69 -10.42 -24.87
N TYR A 418 -12.14 -9.36 -24.18
CA TYR A 418 -13.55 -9.00 -24.06
C TYR A 418 -13.90 -7.63 -24.63
N PHE A 419 -12.92 -6.73 -24.74
CA PHE A 419 -13.11 -5.38 -25.25
C PHE A 419 -12.27 -5.16 -26.51
N LYS A 420 -12.90 -4.59 -27.54
CA LYS A 420 -12.23 -4.29 -28.81
C LYS A 420 -11.25 -3.12 -28.69
N TYR A 421 -11.53 -2.16 -27.82
CA TYR A 421 -10.73 -0.97 -27.63
C TYR A 421 -10.28 -0.89 -26.17
N VAL A 422 -8.96 -0.94 -25.96
CA VAL A 422 -8.34 -0.91 -24.63
C VAL A 422 -7.14 0.02 -24.65
N ASP A 423 -7.21 1.08 -23.85
CA ASP A 423 -6.07 1.94 -23.53
C ASP A 423 -5.60 1.63 -22.11
N LEU A 424 -4.31 1.33 -21.98
CA LEU A 424 -3.66 1.04 -20.70
C LEU A 424 -2.36 1.84 -20.63
N TRP A 425 -2.11 2.47 -19.50
CA TRP A 425 -0.93 3.30 -19.28
C TRP A 425 -0.45 3.25 -17.83
N PHE A 426 0.79 3.68 -17.63
CA PHE A 426 1.41 3.81 -16.32
C PHE A 426 1.19 5.21 -15.80
N GLY A 427 1.00 5.37 -14.49
CA GLY A 427 0.88 6.69 -13.90
C GLY A 427 1.20 6.72 -12.42
N HIS A 428 0.99 7.90 -11.85
CA HIS A 428 0.93 8.12 -10.41
C HIS A 428 -0.47 8.61 -10.07
N THR A 429 -0.90 8.39 -8.83
CA THR A 429 -2.23 8.87 -8.39
C THR A 429 -2.32 10.41 -8.41
N ASP A 430 -1.19 11.11 -8.19
CA ASP A 430 -1.08 12.57 -8.32
C ASP A 430 -0.80 13.07 -9.74
N ASP A 431 -0.35 12.20 -10.65
CA ASP A 431 -0.18 12.48 -12.08
C ASP A 431 -0.77 11.31 -12.90
N PRO A 432 -2.11 11.23 -12.98
CA PRO A 432 -2.78 10.09 -13.59
C PRO A 432 -2.66 10.08 -15.11
N GLY A 433 -2.23 11.18 -15.75
CA GLY A 433 -1.96 11.20 -17.20
C GLY A 433 -0.76 10.34 -17.57
N GLY A 434 0.30 10.38 -16.76
CA GLY A 434 1.47 9.50 -16.88
C GLY A 434 1.88 9.17 -18.32
N SER A 435 2.04 7.88 -18.63
CA SER A 435 2.56 7.45 -19.93
C SER A 435 1.57 7.59 -21.10
N LEU A 436 0.32 8.02 -20.83
CA LEU A 436 -0.67 8.30 -21.86
C LEU A 436 -0.44 9.67 -22.50
N VAL A 437 -0.02 10.64 -21.69
CA VAL A 437 0.14 12.04 -22.11
C VAL A 437 1.59 12.40 -22.42
N ARG A 438 2.55 11.67 -21.85
CA ARG A 438 3.99 11.85 -22.11
C ARG A 438 4.69 10.51 -22.32
N ARG A 439 5.80 10.52 -23.06
CA ARG A 439 6.61 9.31 -23.25
C ARG A 439 7.39 9.00 -21.98
N PHE A 440 7.20 7.81 -21.42
CA PHE A 440 8.01 7.32 -20.31
C PHE A 440 9.26 6.61 -20.82
N SER A 441 10.37 6.83 -20.14
CA SER A 441 11.54 5.97 -20.22
C SER A 441 11.26 4.61 -19.56
N ARG A 442 12.09 3.59 -19.85
CA ARG A 442 12.00 2.28 -19.17
C ARG A 442 12.08 2.41 -17.64
N ARG A 443 12.87 3.35 -17.15
CA ARG A 443 13.03 3.62 -15.71
C ARG A 443 11.73 4.15 -15.11
N GLU A 444 11.08 5.10 -15.76
CA GLU A 444 9.80 5.65 -15.29
C GLU A 444 8.67 4.62 -15.34
N ILE A 445 8.67 3.76 -16.37
CA ILE A 445 7.70 2.65 -16.44
C ILE A 445 7.84 1.70 -15.25
N CYS A 446 9.07 1.35 -14.85
CA CYS A 446 9.28 0.53 -13.65
C CYS A 446 8.99 1.29 -12.36
N ALA A 447 9.21 2.61 -12.33
CA ALA A 447 9.01 3.43 -11.13
C ALA A 447 7.57 3.90 -10.92
N ALA A 448 6.73 3.82 -11.95
CA ALA A 448 5.32 4.15 -11.87
C ALA A 448 4.56 3.05 -11.10
N PRO A 449 3.97 3.39 -9.94
CA PRO A 449 3.35 2.42 -9.06
C PRO A 449 1.96 1.97 -9.53
N SER A 450 1.28 2.74 -10.39
CA SER A 450 -0.10 2.49 -10.75
C SER A 450 -0.25 2.13 -12.23
N LEU A 451 -1.20 1.24 -12.50
CA LEU A 451 -1.71 0.96 -13.84
C LEU A 451 -3.14 1.47 -13.95
N PHE A 452 -3.40 2.26 -14.98
CA PHE A 452 -4.74 2.71 -15.33
C PHE A 452 -5.13 2.07 -16.66
N ALA A 453 -6.40 1.72 -16.78
CA ALA A 453 -6.97 1.20 -18.01
C ALA A 453 -8.38 1.76 -18.25
N ILE A 454 -8.70 1.95 -19.52
CA ILE A 454 -10.04 2.18 -20.00
C ILE A 454 -10.34 1.23 -21.15
N ALA A 455 -11.49 0.58 -21.11
CA ALA A 455 -11.91 -0.42 -22.08
C ALA A 455 -13.35 -0.16 -22.55
N SER A 456 -13.62 -0.45 -23.82
CA SER A 456 -14.94 -0.25 -24.42
C SER A 456 -15.17 -1.13 -25.65
N HIS A 457 -16.44 -1.28 -26.01
CA HIS A 457 -16.90 -1.90 -27.27
C HIS A 457 -16.77 -0.94 -28.47
N ARG A 458 -16.64 0.37 -28.20
CA ARG A 458 -16.43 1.42 -29.21
C ARG A 458 -15.11 2.14 -28.98
N GLN A 459 -14.68 2.87 -30.01
CA GLN A 459 -13.44 3.62 -29.96
C GLN A 459 -13.48 4.65 -28.82
N ILE A 460 -12.43 4.68 -28.02
CA ILE A 460 -12.24 5.63 -26.93
C ILE A 460 -11.72 6.94 -27.53
N ASP A 461 -12.30 8.08 -27.11
CA ASP A 461 -11.79 9.39 -27.48
C ASP A 461 -10.50 9.68 -26.69
N GLN A 462 -9.36 9.32 -27.29
CA GLN A 462 -8.05 9.49 -26.67
C GLN A 462 -7.69 10.97 -26.49
N GLU A 463 -8.17 11.86 -27.34
CA GLU A 463 -7.84 13.29 -27.24
C GLU A 463 -8.63 13.93 -26.09
N GLU A 464 -9.91 13.58 -25.94
CA GLU A 464 -10.68 13.97 -24.77
C GLU A 464 -10.08 13.40 -23.47
N LEU A 465 -9.71 12.11 -23.46
CA LEU A 465 -9.09 11.46 -22.31
C LEU A 465 -7.80 12.17 -21.88
N LYS A 466 -6.89 12.42 -22.83
CA LYS A 466 -5.67 13.19 -22.57
C LYS A 466 -6.02 14.57 -22.03
N SER A 467 -6.96 15.29 -22.64
CA SER A 467 -7.33 16.65 -22.22
C SER A 467 -7.89 16.75 -20.79
N LYS A 468 -8.40 15.64 -20.22
CA LYS A 468 -8.84 15.56 -18.82
C LYS A 468 -7.69 15.27 -17.84
N LEU A 469 -6.59 14.71 -18.34
CA LEU A 469 -5.45 14.24 -17.54
C LEU A 469 -4.19 15.11 -17.71
N GLN A 470 -4.20 16.02 -18.67
CA GLN A 470 -3.18 17.05 -18.83
C GLN A 470 -3.84 18.38 -19.23
N ILE A 471 -3.29 19.47 -18.72
CA ILE A 471 -3.62 20.80 -19.20
C ILE A 471 -2.40 21.36 -19.96
N PRO A 472 -2.55 21.75 -21.23
CA PRO A 472 -1.47 22.43 -21.95
C PRO A 472 -1.31 23.86 -21.43
N VAL A 473 -0.23 24.54 -21.83
CA VAL A 473 -0.13 25.99 -21.66
C VAL A 473 -1.33 26.64 -22.33
N LEU A 474 -2.17 27.30 -21.55
CA LEU A 474 -3.40 27.88 -22.07
C LEU A 474 -3.10 29.26 -22.70
N PRO A 475 -3.85 29.68 -23.72
CA PRO A 475 -3.94 31.09 -24.08
C PRO A 475 -4.49 31.92 -22.91
N PRO A 476 -4.15 33.22 -22.78
CA PRO A 476 -4.73 34.07 -21.75
C PRO A 476 -6.26 34.05 -21.79
N VAL A 477 -6.88 33.95 -20.62
CA VAL A 477 -8.34 33.98 -20.50
C VAL A 477 -8.79 35.45 -20.49
N PRO A 478 -9.73 35.88 -21.34
CA PRO A 478 -10.20 37.26 -21.30
C PRO A 478 -10.87 37.60 -19.96
N ALA A 479 -10.72 38.85 -19.51
CA ALA A 479 -11.40 39.39 -18.33
C ALA A 479 -12.91 39.09 -18.34
N GLY A 480 -13.43 38.74 -17.16
CA GLY A 480 -14.86 38.44 -16.95
C GLY A 480 -15.33 37.06 -17.43
N LYS A 481 -14.48 36.26 -18.08
CA LYS A 481 -14.79 34.86 -18.45
C LYS A 481 -14.59 33.88 -17.31
N LEU A 482 -13.79 34.25 -16.33
CA LEU A 482 -13.69 33.57 -15.05
C LEU A 482 -14.11 34.57 -13.97
N LYS A 483 -14.80 34.08 -12.95
CA LYS A 483 -15.07 34.84 -11.73
C LYS A 483 -14.81 33.98 -10.53
N ILE A 484 -14.29 34.58 -9.47
CA ILE A 484 -14.04 33.93 -8.18
C ILE A 484 -14.78 34.74 -7.13
N PHE A 485 -15.46 34.05 -6.23
CA PHE A 485 -16.20 34.66 -5.13
C PHE A 485 -15.84 33.94 -3.85
N VAL A 486 -15.48 34.67 -2.81
CA VAL A 486 -15.26 34.07 -1.48
C VAL A 486 -16.58 34.13 -0.72
N LYS A 487 -17.15 32.96 -0.42
CA LYS A 487 -18.47 32.83 0.23
C LYS A 487 -18.39 32.79 1.74
N ASN A 488 -17.33 32.17 2.28
CA ASN A 488 -17.09 32.08 3.71
C ASN A 488 -15.60 32.21 3.99
N CYS A 489 -15.22 33.16 4.84
CA CYS A 489 -13.86 33.43 5.25
C CYS A 489 -13.89 34.02 6.66
N PRO A 490 -13.04 33.55 7.60
CA PRO A 490 -12.91 34.19 8.90
C PRO A 490 -12.35 35.61 8.74
N THR A 491 -12.90 36.58 9.47
CA THR A 491 -12.40 37.96 9.47
C THR A 491 -11.23 38.15 10.44
N GLU A 492 -11.11 37.27 11.43
CA GLU A 492 -10.05 37.29 12.44
C GLU A 492 -9.40 35.90 12.54
N VAL A 493 -8.07 35.85 12.52
CA VAL A 493 -7.30 34.59 12.63
C VAL A 493 -6.08 34.79 13.53
N LYS A 494 -5.51 33.71 14.04
CA LYS A 494 -4.31 33.80 14.89
C LYS A 494 -3.03 33.78 14.05
N VAL A 495 -1.98 34.43 14.55
CA VAL A 495 -0.64 34.34 13.95
C VAL A 495 -0.23 32.87 13.74
N ASN A 496 0.35 32.57 12.57
CA ASN A 496 0.78 31.22 12.16
C ASN A 496 -0.30 30.12 12.18
N SER A 497 -1.59 30.47 12.35
CA SER A 497 -2.67 29.50 12.24
C SER A 497 -2.96 29.11 10.79
N GLU A 498 -3.61 27.96 10.61
CA GLU A 498 -4.22 27.57 9.34
C GLU A 498 -5.74 27.71 9.45
N PHE A 499 -6.37 28.16 8.37
CA PHE A 499 -7.81 28.25 8.25
C PHE A 499 -8.27 27.89 6.84
N GLU A 500 -9.56 27.63 6.69
CA GLU A 500 -10.17 27.30 5.40
C GLU A 500 -11.11 28.40 4.94
N ILE A 501 -11.12 28.65 3.63
CA ILE A 501 -12.07 29.56 2.96
C ILE A 501 -12.93 28.78 1.97
N GLN A 502 -14.20 29.14 1.86
CA GLN A 502 -15.12 28.58 0.87
C GLN A 502 -15.21 29.51 -0.33
N LEU A 503 -14.93 28.96 -1.51
CA LEU A 503 -14.86 29.67 -2.78
C LEU A 503 -15.92 29.15 -3.72
N GLU A 504 -16.38 30.02 -4.60
CA GLU A 504 -17.20 29.69 -5.74
C GLU A 504 -16.52 30.25 -7.00
N ILE A 505 -16.26 29.39 -7.97
CA ILE A 505 -15.57 29.79 -9.21
C ILE A 505 -16.48 29.52 -10.40
N GLU A 506 -16.82 30.57 -11.12
CA GLU A 506 -17.61 30.53 -12.34
C GLU A 506 -16.69 30.47 -13.58
N ASN A 507 -16.88 29.47 -14.45
CA ASN A 507 -16.16 29.30 -15.71
C ASN A 507 -17.06 29.46 -16.93
N GLN A 508 -16.96 30.62 -17.56
CA GLN A 508 -17.58 30.93 -18.85
C GLN A 508 -16.57 30.89 -20.01
N SER A 509 -15.37 30.37 -19.77
CA SER A 509 -14.35 30.19 -20.80
C SER A 509 -14.57 28.90 -21.59
N GLN A 510 -13.81 28.76 -22.69
CA GLN A 510 -13.76 27.54 -23.50
C GLN A 510 -12.78 26.48 -22.96
N PHE A 511 -12.09 26.78 -21.85
CA PHE A 511 -11.07 25.91 -21.26
C PHE A 511 -11.62 25.21 -20.02
N SER A 512 -11.14 24.00 -19.76
CA SER A 512 -11.39 23.31 -18.49
C SER A 512 -10.14 23.44 -17.63
N PHE A 513 -10.31 23.64 -16.33
CA PHE A 513 -9.21 23.83 -15.39
C PHE A 513 -9.17 22.67 -14.41
N HIS A 514 -7.99 22.09 -14.21
CA HIS A 514 -7.75 21.00 -13.27
C HIS A 514 -6.31 21.00 -12.80
N SER A 515 -6.05 20.27 -11.72
CA SER A 515 -4.76 20.23 -11.05
C SER A 515 -3.91 19.00 -11.41
N TYR A 516 -3.95 18.57 -12.68
CA TYR A 516 -3.19 17.41 -13.18
C TYR A 516 -2.29 17.77 -14.37
N GLY A 517 -1.22 17.00 -14.54
CA GLY A 517 -0.32 17.07 -15.69
C GLY A 517 0.80 18.10 -15.53
N SER A 518 1.28 18.62 -16.67
CA SER A 518 2.53 19.41 -16.74
C SER A 518 2.38 20.89 -16.34
N HIS A 519 1.21 21.49 -16.53
CA HIS A 519 0.96 22.90 -16.19
C HIS A 519 -0.33 23.06 -15.38
N PRO A 520 -0.51 22.32 -14.28
CA PRO A 520 -1.77 22.25 -13.55
C PRO A 520 -2.23 23.65 -13.12
N VAL A 521 -3.55 23.81 -13.01
CA VAL A 521 -4.15 25.02 -12.47
C VAL A 521 -4.60 24.76 -11.05
N HIS A 522 -4.20 25.66 -10.15
CA HIS A 522 -4.51 25.61 -8.73
C HIS A 522 -5.19 26.90 -8.30
N ILE A 523 -6.00 26.78 -7.25
CA ILE A 523 -6.37 27.94 -6.44
C ILE A 523 -5.15 28.30 -5.59
N ALA A 524 -4.82 29.58 -5.53
CA ALA A 524 -3.71 30.10 -4.76
C ALA A 524 -4.08 31.48 -4.20
N TYR A 525 -3.18 32.05 -3.41
CA TYR A 525 -3.42 33.35 -2.80
C TYR A 525 -2.13 34.14 -2.63
N HIS A 526 -2.29 35.44 -2.42
CA HIS A 526 -1.26 36.36 -2.01
C HIS A 526 -1.65 36.98 -0.67
N TRP A 527 -0.67 37.22 0.20
CA TRP A 527 -0.84 38.15 1.31
C TRP A 527 -0.30 39.51 0.89
N MET A 528 -1.11 40.55 1.09
CA MET A 528 -0.78 41.92 0.75
C MET A 528 -0.90 42.83 1.97
N ASP A 529 -0.29 44.01 1.89
CA ASP A 529 -0.55 45.07 2.88
C ASP A 529 -2.04 45.45 2.90
N ASN A 530 -2.45 46.18 3.95
CA ASN A 530 -3.84 46.60 4.14
C ASN A 530 -4.39 47.54 3.04
N LEU A 531 -3.52 48.05 2.16
CA LEU A 531 -3.88 48.89 1.03
C LEU A 531 -3.88 48.13 -0.31
N ALA A 532 -3.58 46.82 -0.30
CA ALA A 532 -3.44 45.96 -1.47
C ALA A 532 -2.42 46.49 -2.50
N ASN A 533 -1.41 47.23 -2.05
CA ASN A 533 -0.38 47.84 -2.91
C ASN A 533 0.88 46.98 -3.00
N ASN A 534 1.28 46.35 -1.89
CA ASN A 534 2.52 45.57 -1.82
C ASN A 534 2.24 44.13 -1.38
N TYR A 535 2.97 43.19 -1.97
CA TYR A 535 2.96 41.80 -1.54
C TYR A 535 3.79 41.62 -0.27
N ILE A 536 3.19 41.00 0.73
CA ILE A 536 3.87 40.43 1.91
C ILE A 536 4.32 39.00 1.59
N ILE A 537 3.43 38.20 1.01
CA ILE A 537 3.73 36.89 0.43
C ILE A 537 3.11 36.84 -0.96
N PHE A 538 3.97 36.76 -1.98
CA PHE A 538 3.53 36.60 -3.36
C PHE A 538 3.21 35.15 -3.73
N ASP A 539 3.77 34.14 -3.07
CA ASP A 539 3.59 32.75 -3.49
C ASP A 539 2.92 31.93 -2.38
N GLY A 540 1.60 32.07 -2.24
CA GLY A 540 0.81 31.36 -1.22
C GLY A 540 0.59 29.88 -1.55
N GLU A 541 0.12 29.09 -0.59
CA GLU A 541 -0.04 27.64 -0.77
C GLU A 541 -1.09 27.28 -1.85
N ARG A 542 -0.90 26.12 -2.49
CA ARG A 542 -1.78 25.63 -3.56
C ARG A 542 -2.93 24.81 -3.01
N THR A 543 -4.14 25.12 -3.47
CA THR A 543 -5.31 24.26 -3.33
C THR A 543 -5.63 23.64 -4.69
N LYS A 544 -5.70 22.30 -4.75
CA LYS A 544 -6.06 21.58 -5.98
C LYS A 544 -7.52 21.86 -6.38
N ILE A 545 -7.77 22.11 -7.66
CA ILE A 545 -9.10 22.21 -8.27
C ILE A 545 -9.65 20.79 -8.41
N PHE A 546 -10.56 20.43 -7.51
CA PHE A 546 -11.34 19.20 -7.59
C PHE A 546 -12.76 19.43 -7.01
N PRO A 547 -13.84 19.10 -7.74
CA PRO A 547 -13.85 18.52 -9.09
C PRO A 547 -13.27 19.49 -10.15
N PRO A 548 -12.82 18.97 -11.32
CA PRO A 548 -12.36 19.82 -12.42
C PRO A 548 -13.39 20.90 -12.79
N LEU A 549 -12.92 22.11 -13.04
CA LEU A 549 -13.76 23.22 -13.47
C LEU A 549 -13.95 23.16 -14.99
N TYR A 550 -15.01 22.50 -15.45
CA TYR A 550 -15.24 22.26 -16.88
C TYR A 550 -15.63 23.52 -17.66
N LYS A 551 -15.32 23.51 -18.97
CA LYS A 551 -15.72 24.57 -19.92
C LYS A 551 -17.23 24.69 -20.10
N SER A 552 -17.69 25.90 -20.44
CA SER A 552 -19.08 26.17 -20.82
C SER A 552 -19.43 25.51 -22.16
N GLN A 553 -20.60 24.84 -22.27
CA GLN A 553 -21.07 24.24 -23.53
C GLN A 553 -22.10 25.12 -24.28
N PRO A 554 -22.24 24.98 -25.62
CA PRO A 554 -23.15 25.79 -26.43
C PRO A 554 -24.64 25.64 -26.05
N ARG A 555 -25.41 26.71 -26.27
CA ARG A 555 -26.81 26.88 -25.81
C ARG A 555 -27.82 25.78 -26.23
N PHE A 556 -27.55 25.01 -27.29
CA PHE A 556 -28.52 24.04 -27.82
C PHE A 556 -28.72 22.80 -26.92
N PHE A 557 -27.76 22.50 -26.04
CA PHE A 557 -27.80 21.38 -25.09
C PHE A 557 -28.34 21.77 -23.69
N LYS A 558 -28.80 23.02 -23.51
CA LYS A 558 -29.17 23.59 -22.20
C LYS A 558 -30.48 23.07 -21.57
N SER A 559 -31.32 22.36 -22.31
CA SER A 559 -32.74 22.23 -21.91
C SER A 559 -33.12 21.00 -21.08
N LEU A 560 -32.19 20.10 -20.71
CA LEU A 560 -32.57 18.90 -19.93
C LEU A 560 -31.89 18.74 -18.56
N LEU A 561 -30.68 19.24 -18.37
CA LEU A 561 -29.92 19.11 -17.11
C LEU A 561 -29.14 20.41 -16.93
N GLY A 562 -29.52 21.23 -15.94
CA GLY A 562 -28.90 22.53 -15.71
C GLY A 562 -27.38 22.40 -15.60
N GLN A 563 -26.62 22.97 -16.54
CA GLN A 563 -25.17 22.94 -16.45
C GLN A 563 -24.73 23.87 -15.33
N VAL A 564 -24.03 23.31 -14.34
CA VAL A 564 -23.37 24.07 -13.29
C VAL A 564 -22.07 24.63 -13.90
N THR A 565 -22.05 25.91 -14.27
CA THR A 565 -20.81 26.60 -14.69
C THR A 565 -19.96 27.07 -13.51
N THR A 566 -20.35 26.66 -12.31
CA THR A 566 -19.95 27.29 -11.05
C THR A 566 -19.68 26.22 -10.02
N GLU A 567 -18.42 25.99 -9.70
CA GLU A 567 -18.03 24.96 -8.74
C GLU A 567 -17.61 25.58 -7.41
N ARG A 568 -17.81 24.82 -6.33
CA ARG A 568 -17.43 25.21 -4.97
C ARG A 568 -16.15 24.50 -4.54
N TYR A 569 -15.26 25.26 -3.92
CA TYR A 569 -13.97 24.76 -3.45
C TYR A 569 -13.72 25.20 -2.02
N THR A 570 -13.02 24.36 -1.27
CA THR A 570 -12.47 24.75 0.03
C THR A 570 -10.96 24.93 -0.13
N ALA A 571 -10.46 26.13 0.09
CA ALA A 571 -9.03 26.43 0.03
C ALA A 571 -8.44 26.59 1.43
N LYS A 572 -7.26 26.00 1.63
CA LYS A 572 -6.49 26.13 2.87
C LYS A 572 -5.57 27.34 2.78
N ILE A 573 -5.56 28.13 3.85
CA ILE A 573 -4.79 29.37 3.95
C ILE A 573 -3.95 29.32 5.22
N LYS A 574 -2.67 29.68 5.09
CA LYS A 574 -1.75 29.87 6.21
C LYS A 574 -1.63 31.34 6.57
N ALA A 575 -1.92 31.69 7.82
CA ALA A 575 -1.84 33.04 8.34
C ALA A 575 -0.38 33.48 8.55
N LEU A 576 -0.14 34.80 8.46
CA LEU A 576 1.18 35.41 8.65
C LEU A 576 1.67 35.29 10.11
N PRO A 577 3.00 35.34 10.34
CA PRO A 577 3.58 35.30 11.68
C PRO A 577 3.43 36.61 12.46
N GLN A 578 3.03 37.71 11.81
CA GLN A 578 2.93 39.04 12.41
C GLN A 578 1.47 39.47 12.50
N LYS A 579 1.09 40.02 13.65
CA LYS A 579 -0.23 40.60 13.85
C LYS A 579 -0.45 41.84 12.98
N GLY A 580 -1.69 42.14 12.66
CA GLY A 580 -2.09 43.32 11.91
C GLY A 580 -3.19 43.03 10.88
N SER A 581 -3.62 44.08 10.20
CA SER A 581 -4.60 44.03 9.12
C SER A 581 -3.89 43.74 7.81
N TYR A 582 -4.34 42.72 7.07
CA TYR A 582 -3.77 42.35 5.78
C TYR A 582 -4.87 42.05 4.77
N ILE A 583 -4.55 42.19 3.49
CA ILE A 583 -5.44 41.75 2.41
C ILE A 583 -5.00 40.35 1.96
N LEU A 584 -5.93 39.41 2.02
CA LEU A 584 -5.81 38.10 1.39
C LEU A 584 -6.39 38.19 -0.03
N ARG A 585 -5.54 38.19 -1.05
CA ARG A 585 -5.95 38.14 -2.45
C ARG A 585 -6.01 36.70 -2.91
N VAL A 586 -7.19 36.21 -3.24
CA VAL A 586 -7.39 34.84 -3.75
C VAL A 586 -7.48 34.86 -5.27
N THR A 587 -6.75 33.97 -5.94
CA THR A 587 -6.69 33.87 -7.40
C THR A 587 -6.43 32.42 -7.85
N LEU A 588 -6.18 32.23 -9.15
CA LEU A 588 -5.68 30.99 -9.73
C LEU A 588 -4.25 31.18 -10.25
N VAL A 589 -3.50 30.08 -10.30
CA VAL A 589 -2.18 30.02 -10.94
C VAL A 589 -2.13 28.82 -11.87
N GLN A 590 -1.60 29.02 -13.07
CA GLN A 590 -1.17 27.94 -13.96
C GLN A 590 0.33 27.76 -13.75
N GLU A 591 0.71 26.62 -13.17
CA GLU A 591 2.10 26.35 -12.80
C GLU A 591 3.06 26.48 -13.97
N GLY A 592 4.17 27.19 -13.74
CA GLY A 592 5.18 27.47 -14.76
C GLY A 592 4.73 28.38 -15.91
N VAL A 593 3.50 28.94 -15.86
CA VAL A 593 2.94 29.76 -16.93
C VAL A 593 2.58 31.17 -16.46
N ARG A 594 1.58 31.32 -15.57
CA ARG A 594 1.09 32.63 -15.12
C ARG A 594 0.16 32.56 -13.92
N TRP A 595 0.05 33.68 -13.22
CA TRP A 595 -1.04 33.99 -12.30
C TRP A 595 -2.23 34.58 -13.06
N PHE A 596 -3.44 34.29 -12.59
CA PHE A 596 -4.69 34.72 -13.25
C PHE A 596 -5.16 36.11 -12.80
N ASP A 597 -4.59 36.67 -11.74
CA ASP A 597 -4.80 38.06 -11.32
C ASP A 597 -4.08 39.08 -12.22
N ALA A 598 -3.12 38.62 -13.04
CA ALA A 598 -2.46 39.43 -14.05
C ALA A 598 -3.35 39.69 -15.28
N LEU A 599 -3.00 40.74 -16.04
CA LEU A 599 -3.60 41.02 -17.36
C LEU A 599 -3.34 39.85 -18.32
N PRO A 600 -4.30 39.51 -19.20
CA PRO A 600 -5.61 40.14 -19.42
C PRO A 600 -6.75 39.52 -18.59
N THR A 601 -6.46 38.58 -17.69
CA THR A 601 -7.51 37.81 -17.00
C THR A 601 -8.07 38.55 -15.79
N GLN A 602 -7.21 39.17 -14.97
CA GLN A 602 -7.58 39.95 -13.78
C GLN A 602 -8.57 39.23 -12.84
N LEU A 603 -8.39 37.94 -12.64
CA LEU A 603 -9.19 37.12 -11.75
C LEU A 603 -8.63 37.19 -10.33
N MET A 604 -9.30 37.91 -9.43
CA MET A 604 -8.94 37.97 -8.03
C MET A 604 -10.13 38.37 -7.16
N GLU A 605 -10.11 37.97 -5.89
CA GLU A 605 -11.01 38.46 -4.85
C GLU A 605 -10.15 38.84 -3.62
N ASP A 606 -10.30 40.08 -3.14
CA ASP A 606 -9.55 40.61 -2.01
C ASP A 606 -10.39 40.59 -0.75
N ILE A 607 -9.82 40.08 0.35
CA ILE A 607 -10.49 39.97 1.65
C ILE A 607 -9.62 40.61 2.72
N LEU A 608 -10.19 41.51 3.53
CA LEU A 608 -9.51 42.03 4.71
C LEU A 608 -9.54 40.98 5.83
N ILE A 609 -8.36 40.64 6.36
CA ILE A 609 -8.17 39.71 7.47
C ILE A 609 -7.38 40.41 8.57
N GLU A 610 -7.91 40.36 9.79
CA GLU A 610 -7.21 40.76 10.99
C GLU A 610 -6.45 39.58 11.59
N ILE A 611 -5.13 39.69 11.66
CA ILE A 611 -4.28 38.67 12.29
C ILE A 611 -4.00 39.10 13.72
N MET A 612 -4.49 38.29 14.65
CA MET A 612 -4.45 38.55 16.09
C MET A 612 -3.33 37.73 16.74
N SER A 613 -2.81 38.26 17.86
CA SER A 613 -1.98 37.46 18.77
C SER A 613 -2.78 36.27 19.34
N SER A 614 -2.06 35.19 19.64
CA SER A 614 -2.60 33.89 20.08
C SER A 614 -3.54 33.96 21.27
#